data_AF-A0A0F8WZ78-F1
#
_entry.id   AF-A0A0F8WZ78-F1
#
_cell.length_a   1.000
_cell.length_b   1.000
_cell.length_c   1.000
_cell.angle_alpha   90.00
_cell.angle_beta   90.00
_cell.angle_gamma   90.00
#
_symmetry.space_group_name_H-M   'P 1'
#
loop_
_entity.id
_entity.type
_entity.pdbx_description
1 polymer ?
#
loop_
_entity_poly.entity_id
_entity_poly.type
_entity_poly.pdbx_seq_one_letter_code
_entity_poly.pdbx_strand_id
1 'polypeptide(L)' 'MNSIFFQQNSKVIEMNTQMISTPIRVGKKEAPNRIVFQPMECNDADATGDPSDLSLNRYRR' A
#
# COMPACT_ATOMS: atom_id res chain seq x y z
N MET A 1 2.61 -18.11 -48.40
CA MET A 1 2.63 -16.81 -47.70
C MET A 1 2.71 -17.10 -46.22
N ASN A 2 3.92 -17.18 -45.66
CA ASN A 2 4.09 -17.40 -44.22
C ASN A 2 4.29 -16.03 -43.57
N SER A 3 3.24 -15.56 -42.88
CA SER A 3 3.26 -14.31 -42.14
C SER A 3 4.29 -14.41 -41.01
N ILE A 4 5.31 -13.56 -41.09
CA ILE A 4 6.27 -13.32 -40.02
C ILE A 4 5.48 -12.68 -38.88
N PHE A 5 5.21 -13.44 -37.81
CA PHE A 5 4.66 -12.88 -36.59
C PHE A 5 5.73 -12.03 -35.90
N PHE A 6 5.49 -10.72 -35.83
CA PHE A 6 6.28 -9.78 -35.05
C PHE A 6 6.10 -10.12 -33.56
N GLN A 7 7.15 -10.60 -32.91
CA GLN A 7 7.14 -10.89 -31.49
C GLN A 7 7.19 -9.55 -30.72
N GLN A 8 6.07 -9.11 -30.14
CA GLN A 8 6.04 -7.94 -29.27
C GLN A 8 6.78 -8.25 -27.97
N ASN A 9 7.98 -7.70 -27.81
CA ASN A 9 8.75 -7.73 -26.56
C ASN A 9 8.10 -6.81 -25.51
N SER A 10 7.09 -7.31 -24.81
CA SER A 10 6.61 -6.69 -23.57
C SER A 10 7.35 -7.35 -22.40
N LYS A 11 8.46 -6.76 -21.93
CA LYS A 11 9.02 -7.14 -20.63
C LYS A 11 8.01 -6.76 -19.55
N VAL A 12 7.18 -7.72 -19.12
CA VAL A 12 6.44 -7.59 -17.87
C VAL A 12 7.50 -7.58 -16.77
N ILE A 13 7.70 -6.41 -16.14
CA ILE A 13 8.54 -6.34 -14.94
C ILE A 13 7.75 -7.06 -13.86
N GLU A 14 8.15 -8.29 -13.55
CA GLU A 14 7.61 -9.03 -12.42
C GLU A 14 7.92 -8.24 -11.15
N MET A 15 6.86 -7.74 -10.50
CA MET A 15 7.00 -7.02 -9.25
C MET A 15 7.45 -8.00 -8.16
N ASN A 16 8.64 -7.78 -7.59
CA ASN A 16 9.11 -8.58 -6.47
C ASN A 16 8.31 -8.23 -5.19
N THR A 17 7.23 -8.97 -4.96
CA THR A 17 6.33 -8.79 -3.81
C THR A 17 6.98 -9.16 -2.48
N GLN A 18 8.02 -10.01 -2.49
CA GLN A 18 8.75 -10.39 -1.27
C GLN A 18 9.41 -9.18 -0.62
N MET A 19 9.84 -8.20 -1.43
CA MET A 19 10.45 -6.98 -0.92
C MET A 19 9.50 -6.19 0.01
N ILE A 20 8.20 -6.17 -0.31
CA ILE A 20 7.19 -5.43 0.45
C ILE A 20 6.92 -6.06 1.83
N SER A 21 7.04 -7.38 1.95
CA SER A 21 6.79 -8.10 3.21
C SER A 21 8.01 -8.18 4.14
N THR A 22 9.17 -7.64 3.74
CA THR A 22 10.36 -7.66 4.60
C THR A 22 10.34 -6.56 5.65
N PRO A 23 10.79 -6.83 6.90
CA PRO A 23 10.93 -5.82 7.93
C PRO A 23 11.85 -4.66 7.53
N ILE A 24 11.59 -3.49 8.11
CA ILE A 24 12.43 -2.30 7.94
C ILE A 24 12.47 -1.45 9.22
N ARG A 25 13.64 -0.89 9.53
CA ARG A 25 13.82 0.04 10.65
C ARG A 25 13.37 1.44 10.24
N VAL A 26 12.46 2.05 11.00
CA VAL A 26 12.00 3.43 10.83
C VAL A 26 12.28 4.21 12.12
N GLY A 27 13.36 5.01 12.08
CA GLY A 27 13.88 5.68 13.27
C GLY A 27 14.23 4.68 14.38
N LYS A 28 13.56 4.79 15.53
CA LYS A 28 13.77 3.90 16.69
C LYS A 28 12.89 2.63 16.68
N LYS A 29 11.91 2.54 15.77
CA LYS A 29 10.94 1.42 15.70
C LYS A 29 11.22 0.52 14.50
N GLU A 30 10.83 -0.74 14.58
CA GLU A 30 10.88 -1.68 13.47
C GLU A 30 9.47 -1.94 12.95
N ALA A 31 9.27 -1.78 11.64
CA ALA A 31 8.03 -2.10 10.95
C ALA A 31 8.14 -3.51 10.36
N PRO A 32 7.12 -4.37 10.49
CA PRO A 32 7.18 -5.76 10.03
C PRO A 32 7.10 -5.90 8.50
N ASN A 33 6.66 -4.86 7.80
CA ASN A 33 6.56 -4.80 6.35
C ASN A 33 6.74 -3.34 5.87
N ARG A 34 6.67 -3.14 4.55
CA ARG A 34 6.87 -1.84 3.89
C ARG A 34 5.56 -1.25 3.34
N ILE A 35 4.41 -1.69 3.86
CA ILE A 35 3.10 -1.14 3.52
C ILE A 35 2.77 -0.02 4.49
N VAL A 36 2.34 1.13 3.97
CA VAL A 36 2.01 2.31 4.78
C VAL A 36 0.60 2.79 4.45
N PHE A 37 -0.17 3.07 5.49
CA PHE A 37 -1.40 3.85 5.35
C PHE A 37 -1.03 5.33 5.24
N GLN A 38 -1.16 5.88 4.04
CA GLN A 38 -0.93 7.31 3.83
C GLN A 38 -2.00 8.13 4.58
N PRO A 39 -1.66 9.33 5.09
CA PRO A 39 -2.65 10.22 5.68
C PRO A 39 -3.77 10.51 4.66
N MET A 40 -5.02 10.31 5.08
CA MET A 40 -6.20 10.62 4.27
C MET A 40 -7.23 11.33 5.14
N GLU A 41 -7.72 12.48 4.66
CA GLU A 41 -8.85 13.17 5.27
C GLU A 41 -10.12 12.35 5.07
N CYS A 42 -10.74 11.94 6.18
CA CYS A 42 -11.91 11.04 6.15
C CYS A 42 -13.22 11.76 6.52
N ASN A 43 -13.15 13.00 7.00
CA ASN A 43 -14.31 13.82 7.39
C ASN A 43 -15.30 13.11 8.32
N ASP A 44 -14.78 12.28 9.22
CA ASP A 44 -15.56 11.45 10.15
C ASP A 44 -15.26 11.78 11.61
N ALA A 45 -14.71 12.96 11.90
CA ALA A 45 -14.62 13.47 13.25
C ALA A 45 -16.03 13.74 13.81
N ASP A 46 -16.18 13.72 15.14
CA ASP A 46 -17.44 14.11 15.77
C ASP A 46 -17.65 15.64 15.75
N ALA A 47 -18.75 16.11 16.36
CA ALA A 47 -19.11 17.53 16.38
C ALA A 47 -18.10 18.43 17.11
N THR A 48 -17.23 17.86 17.95
CA THR A 48 -16.16 18.58 18.67
C THR A 48 -14.81 18.52 17.96
N GLY A 49 -14.70 17.71 16.91
CA GLY A 49 -13.46 17.45 16.18
C GLY A 49 -12.64 16.29 16.74
N ASP A 50 -13.20 15.53 17.69
CA ASP A 50 -12.53 14.34 18.25
C ASP A 50 -12.70 13.13 17.32
N PRO A 51 -11.80 12.12 17.41
CA PRO A 51 -11.93 10.89 16.63
C PRO A 51 -13.23 10.15 16.97
N SER A 52 -14.06 9.89 15.95
CA SER A 52 -15.30 9.14 16.15
C SER A 52 -15.07 7.64 16.24
N ASP A 53 -16.13 6.89 16.57
CA ASP A 53 -16.12 5.43 16.50
C ASP A 53 -15.76 4.92 15.09
N LEU A 54 -16.10 5.65 14.02
CA LEU A 54 -15.70 5.28 12.66
C LEU A 54 -14.19 5.41 12.48
N SER A 55 -13.59 6.49 13.02
CA SER A 55 -12.15 6.69 13.00
C SER A 55 -11.42 5.58 13.75
N LEU A 56 -11.90 5.21 14.94
CA LEU A 56 -11.33 4.12 15.74
C LEU A 56 -11.46 2.77 15.02
N ASN A 57 -12.61 2.49 14.44
CA ASN A 57 -12.84 1.25 13.71
C ASN A 57 -11.95 1.12 12.47
N ARG A 58 -11.60 2.23 11.80
CA ARG A 58 -10.70 2.23 10.62
C ARG A 58 -9.29 1.77 10.99
N TYR A 59 -8.72 2.29 12.08
CA TYR A 59 -7.33 2.00 12.46
C TYR A 59 -7.16 0.69 13.24
N ARG A 60 -8.24 0.09 13.74
CA ARG A 60 -8.22 -1.18 14.48
C ARG A 60 -8.37 -2.43 13.61
N ARG A 61 -8.81 -2.26 12.37
CA ARG A 61 -8.93 -3.34 11.37
C ARG A 61 -7.59 -3.56 10.68
#